data_AF-A0A2A4P163-F1
#
_entry.id   AF-A0A2A4P163-F1
#
_cell.length_a   1.000
_cell.length_b   1.000
_cell.length_c   1.000
_cell.angle_alpha   90.00
_cell.angle_beta   90.00
_cell.angle_gamma   90.00
#
_symmetry.space_group_name_H-M   'P 1'
#
loop_
_entity.id
_entity.type
_entity.pdbx_description
1 polymer ?
#
loop_
_entity_poly.entity_id
_entity_poly.type
_entity_poly.pdbx_seq_one_letter_code
_entity_poly.pdbx_strand_id
1 'polypeptide(L)'
;MKKQLLLVLFLVCQWGFSQKVIVNDSLSIELKKVKEVSKRYNMRVFSIVKSKKALRILTRCYMKALYKQPVDINAFCLLDTKLKLRYRIAEYVGYKKVAIMNAGYTSKMYLKKDIRNNKGKPYRGMPKYDAAIKDSFNSYIYEGYRNVSVPMHFGSNRRYATGELFSKKKELKSVIYYDTTNMKRFTAEIYFVIDGVNEKRDLELYYGYQLISKLGSIK
;
A
#
# COMPACT_ATOMS: atom_id res chain seq x y z
N MET A 1 44.29 -26.69 5.12
CA MET A 1 44.12 -25.78 3.96
C MET A 1 42.81 -25.99 3.18
N LYS A 2 42.42 -27.21 2.76
CA LYS A 2 41.17 -27.44 1.99
C LYS A 2 39.87 -26.96 2.68
N LYS A 3 39.78 -27.04 4.01
CA LYS A 3 38.60 -26.56 4.77
C LYS A 3 38.49 -25.03 4.86
N GLN A 4 39.61 -24.30 4.76
CA GLN A 4 39.62 -22.84 4.79
C GLN A 4 39.18 -22.24 3.44
N LEU A 5 39.47 -22.92 2.33
CA LEU A 5 39.03 -22.50 0.99
C LEU A 5 37.50 -22.56 0.84
N LEU A 6 36.85 -23.56 1.47
CA LEU A 6 35.40 -23.74 1.44
C LEU A 6 34.65 -22.64 2.22
N LEU A 7 35.25 -22.15 3.31
CA LEU A 7 34.69 -21.08 4.13
C LEU A 7 34.69 -19.73 3.38
N VAL A 8 35.75 -19.46 2.62
CA VAL A 8 35.86 -18.26 1.77
C VAL A 8 34.88 -18.32 0.61
N LEU A 9 34.69 -19.49 -0.02
CA LEU A 9 33.71 -19.66 -1.09
C LEU A 9 32.27 -19.41 -0.61
N PHE A 10 31.95 -19.80 0.63
CA PHE A 10 30.64 -19.57 1.23
C PHE A 10 30.38 -18.09 1.57
N LEU A 11 31.43 -17.34 1.91
CA LEU A 11 31.34 -15.90 2.21
C LEU A 11 31.14 -15.03 0.96
N VAL A 12 31.66 -15.46 -0.20
CA VAL A 12 31.54 -14.68 -1.46
C VAL A 12 30.16 -14.83 -2.12
N CYS A 13 29.45 -15.93 -1.88
CA CYS A 13 28.11 -16.16 -2.48
C CYS A 13 26.94 -15.47 -1.77
N GLN A 14 27.19 -14.68 -0.71
CA GLN A 14 26.13 -13.99 0.05
C GLN A 14 25.74 -12.62 -0.54
N TRP A 15 26.19 -12.27 -1.75
CA TRP A 15 25.76 -11.05 -2.44
C TRP A 15 24.32 -11.20 -2.94
N GLY A 16 23.36 -10.98 -2.04
CA GLY A 16 21.94 -10.96 -2.34
C GLY A 16 21.63 -9.91 -3.40
N PHE A 17 21.06 -10.35 -4.53
CA PHE A 17 20.61 -9.48 -5.61
C PHE A 17 19.47 -8.58 -5.12
N SER A 18 19.75 -7.30 -4.90
CA SER A 18 18.68 -6.30 -4.84
C SER A 18 18.22 -6.06 -6.28
N GLN A 19 17.00 -6.53 -6.60
CA GLN A 19 16.46 -6.42 -7.95
C GLN A 19 15.98 -4.99 -8.20
N LYS A 20 16.61 -4.34 -9.18
CA LYS A 20 16.21 -3.03 -9.70
C LYS A 20 15.46 -3.23 -11.02
N VAL A 21 14.24 -2.70 -11.09
CA VAL A 21 13.38 -2.73 -12.28
C VAL A 21 13.25 -1.32 -12.83
N ILE A 22 13.42 -1.18 -14.14
CA ILE A 22 13.16 0.08 -14.86
C ILE A 22 11.81 -0.07 -15.57
N VAL A 23 10.88 0.83 -15.28
CA VAL A 23 9.54 0.87 -15.85
C VAL A 23 9.50 1.97 -16.91
N ASN A 24 9.20 1.59 -18.16
CA ASN A 24 9.01 2.50 -19.30
C ASN A 24 10.08 3.61 -19.39
N ASP A 25 11.34 3.27 -19.09
CA ASP A 25 12.51 4.18 -19.02
C ASP A 25 12.34 5.46 -18.17
N SER A 26 11.26 5.57 -17.41
CA SER A 26 10.85 6.78 -16.69
C SER A 26 10.88 6.62 -15.18
N LEU A 27 10.96 5.38 -14.69
CA LEU A 27 10.97 5.10 -13.27
C LEU A 27 11.86 3.90 -12.94
N SER A 28 12.78 4.10 -12.02
CA SER A 28 13.57 3.02 -11.42
C SER A 28 12.97 2.66 -10.06
N ILE A 29 12.64 1.39 -9.88
CA ILE A 29 12.08 0.81 -8.66
C ILE A 29 13.03 -0.28 -8.17
N GLU A 30 13.44 -0.20 -6.91
CA GLU A 30 14.28 -1.21 -6.29
C GLU A 30 13.63 -1.69 -5.00
N LEU A 31 13.24 -2.96 -4.95
CA LEU A 31 12.64 -3.53 -3.74
C LEU A 31 13.73 -3.73 -2.68
N LYS A 32 13.55 -3.09 -1.52
CA LYS A 32 14.51 -3.14 -0.40
C LYS A 32 14.07 -4.08 0.71
N LYS A 33 12.76 -4.18 0.96
CA LYS A 33 12.24 -4.99 2.06
C LYS A 33 10.81 -5.43 1.81
N VAL A 34 10.52 -6.67 2.20
CA VAL A 34 9.15 -7.17 2.41
C VAL A 34 9.08 -7.70 3.83
N LYS A 35 8.02 -7.35 4.56
CA LYS A 35 7.77 -7.93 5.88
C LYS A 35 6.27 -7.94 6.18
N GLU A 36 5.81 -8.98 6.85
CA GLU A 36 4.56 -8.89 7.58
C GLU A 36 4.74 -7.89 8.74
N VAL A 37 3.74 -7.04 8.97
CA VAL A 37 3.74 -6.11 10.09
C VAL A 37 2.61 -6.42 11.05
N SER A 38 2.91 -6.33 12.34
CA SER A 38 1.91 -6.52 13.37
C SER A 38 0.79 -5.50 13.21
N LYS A 39 -0.42 -5.87 13.65
CA LYS A 39 -1.56 -4.95 13.70
C LYS A 39 -1.29 -3.73 14.57
N ARG A 40 -0.34 -3.83 15.50
CA ARG A 40 0.08 -2.78 16.44
C ARG A 40 1.14 -1.82 15.89
N TYR A 41 1.71 -2.08 14.70
CA TYR A 41 2.69 -1.18 14.11
C TYR A 41 2.03 0.15 13.71
N ASN A 42 2.50 1.23 14.32
CA ASN A 42 1.93 2.57 14.29
C ASN A 42 1.90 3.20 12.90
N MET A 43 0.78 3.00 12.20
CA MET A 43 0.34 3.83 11.08
C MET A 43 -1.18 4.05 11.11
N ARG A 44 -1.68 5.05 10.38
CA ARG A 44 -3.07 5.54 10.47
C ARG A 44 -4.11 4.46 10.13
N VAL A 45 -3.67 3.34 9.53
CA VAL A 45 -4.45 2.13 9.21
C VAL A 45 -5.01 1.36 10.44
N PHE A 46 -4.74 1.76 11.68
CA PHE A 46 -5.32 1.10 12.86
C PHE A 46 -6.85 0.98 12.85
N SER A 47 -7.55 1.84 12.10
CA SER A 47 -9.01 1.77 11.98
C SER A 47 -9.51 0.79 10.91
N ILE A 48 -8.63 0.17 10.12
CA ILE A 48 -8.99 -0.42 8.81
C ILE A 48 -9.46 -1.88 8.90
N VAL A 49 -9.05 -2.68 9.89
CA VAL A 49 -9.53 -4.07 9.99
C VAL A 49 -9.71 -4.54 11.42
N LYS A 50 -10.97 -4.67 11.85
CA LYS A 50 -11.32 -5.38 13.10
C LYS A 50 -11.20 -6.90 12.97
N SER A 51 -11.00 -7.43 11.76
CA SER A 51 -10.89 -8.89 11.55
C SER A 51 -9.62 -9.44 12.17
N LYS A 52 -9.78 -10.49 12.98
CA LYS A 52 -8.66 -11.27 13.55
C LYS A 52 -7.80 -11.92 12.44
N LYS A 53 -8.33 -12.10 11.23
CA LYS A 53 -7.66 -12.82 10.13
C LYS A 53 -6.87 -11.97 9.15
N ALA A 54 -6.97 -10.63 9.16
CA ALA A 54 -6.23 -9.83 8.17
C ALA A 54 -4.73 -9.72 8.48
N LEU A 55 -3.90 -9.91 7.45
CA LEU A 55 -2.45 -9.72 7.49
C LEU A 55 -2.10 -8.38 6.83
N ARG A 56 -1.04 -7.74 7.32
CA ARG A 56 -0.51 -6.51 6.75
C ARG A 56 0.86 -6.78 6.17
N ILE A 57 1.04 -6.52 4.89
CA ILE A 57 2.30 -6.68 4.19
C ILE A 57 2.88 -5.29 3.92
N LEU A 58 4.05 -5.00 4.47
CA LEU A 58 4.86 -3.84 4.11
C LEU A 58 5.81 -4.23 2.99
N THR A 59 5.79 -3.47 1.90
CA THR A 59 6.85 -3.43 0.90
C THR A 59 7.55 -2.07 0.96
N ARG A 60 8.87 -2.09 1.08
CA ARG A 60 9.71 -0.88 1.01
C ARG A 60 10.46 -0.86 -0.31
N CYS A 61 10.19 0.13 -1.14
CA CYS A 61 10.83 0.32 -2.43
C CYS A 61 11.65 1.61 -2.43
N TYR A 62 12.86 1.58 -2.98
CA TYR A 62 13.59 2.78 -3.35
C TYR A 62 13.20 3.18 -4.77
N MET A 63 12.76 4.43 -4.93
CA MET A 63 12.18 4.97 -6.15
C MET A 63 13.08 6.10 -6.67
N LYS A 64 13.36 6.08 -7.98
CA LYS A 64 14.02 7.16 -8.69
C LYS A 64 13.23 7.49 -9.96
N ALA A 65 12.52 8.61 -9.95
CA ALA A 65 11.88 9.15 -11.13
C ALA A 65 12.95 9.65 -12.11
N LEU A 66 12.98 9.05 -13.29
CA LEU A 66 13.83 9.46 -14.41
C LEU A 66 13.09 10.59 -15.14
N TYR A 67 13.85 11.53 -15.72
CA TYR A 67 13.30 12.68 -16.44
C TYR A 67 12.29 13.55 -15.66
N LYS A 68 12.30 13.49 -14.32
CA LYS A 68 11.42 14.25 -13.42
C LYS A 68 9.91 14.00 -13.64
N GLN A 69 9.53 12.85 -14.19
CA GLN A 69 8.12 12.50 -14.36
C GLN A 69 7.42 12.27 -13.02
N PRO A 70 6.15 12.67 -12.86
CA PRO A 70 5.36 12.33 -11.68
C PRO A 70 5.25 10.81 -11.53
N VAL A 71 5.35 10.32 -10.30
CA VAL A 71 5.19 8.89 -9.99
C VAL A 71 3.78 8.64 -9.50
N ASP A 72 3.04 7.80 -10.22
CA ASP A 72 1.73 7.33 -9.78
C ASP A 72 1.91 6.27 -8.69
N ILE A 73 1.44 6.57 -7.48
CA ILE A 73 1.50 5.64 -6.37
C ILE A 73 0.46 4.54 -6.51
N ASN A 74 -0.74 4.82 -7.06
CA ASN A 74 -1.81 3.81 -7.14
C ASN A 74 -1.57 2.75 -8.21
N ALA A 75 -0.56 2.93 -9.05
CA ALA A 75 -0.08 1.90 -9.98
C ALA A 75 0.48 0.67 -9.24
N PHE A 76 0.90 0.80 -7.98
CA PHE A 76 1.30 -0.36 -7.19
C PHE A 76 0.10 -1.25 -6.85
N CYS A 77 0.27 -2.55 -7.05
CA CYS A 77 -0.63 -3.57 -6.53
C CYS A 77 0.12 -4.82 -6.11
N LEU A 78 -0.50 -5.57 -5.20
CA LEU A 78 -0.03 -6.90 -4.82
C LEU A 78 -0.99 -7.93 -5.41
N LEU A 79 -0.48 -8.87 -6.20
CA LEU A 79 -1.26 -9.97 -6.75
C LEU A 79 -1.07 -11.21 -5.89
N ASP A 80 -2.17 -11.87 -5.55
CA ASP A 80 -2.19 -13.26 -5.10
C ASP A 80 -2.54 -14.12 -6.30
N THR A 81 -1.52 -14.76 -6.85
CA THR A 81 -1.61 -15.51 -8.10
C THR A 81 -2.37 -16.82 -7.95
N LYS A 82 -2.49 -17.33 -6.71
CA LYS A 82 -3.23 -18.54 -6.35
C LYS A 82 -4.73 -18.25 -6.26
N LEU A 83 -5.13 -17.24 -5.48
CA LEU A 83 -6.54 -16.89 -5.31
C LEU A 83 -7.08 -15.94 -6.39
N LYS A 84 -6.23 -15.48 -7.30
CA LYS A 84 -6.54 -14.46 -8.31
C LYS A 84 -7.12 -13.20 -7.68
N LEU A 85 -6.44 -12.68 -6.66
CA LEU A 85 -6.81 -11.44 -5.98
C LEU A 85 -5.79 -10.35 -6.26
N ARG A 86 -6.27 -9.14 -6.55
CA ARG A 86 -5.45 -7.95 -6.74
C ARG A 86 -5.69 -6.97 -5.61
N TYR A 87 -4.76 -6.87 -4.69
CA TYR A 87 -4.85 -6.00 -3.53
C TYR A 87 -4.38 -4.60 -3.86
N ARG A 88 -5.23 -3.62 -3.54
CA ARG A 88 -4.89 -2.20 -3.52
C ARG A 88 -4.03 -1.88 -2.30
N ILE A 89 -3.18 -0.88 -2.45
CA ILE A 89 -2.54 -0.16 -1.36
C ILE A 89 -3.58 0.27 -0.32
N ALA A 90 -3.37 -0.14 0.93
CA ALA A 90 -4.15 0.32 2.06
C ALA A 90 -3.57 1.62 2.65
N GLU A 91 -2.24 1.75 2.67
CA GLU A 91 -1.56 2.99 3.08
C GLU A 91 -0.19 3.15 2.39
N TYR A 92 0.23 4.39 2.19
CA TYR A 92 1.50 4.76 1.59
C TYR A 92 2.17 5.88 2.39
N VAL A 93 3.49 5.76 2.59
CA VAL A 93 4.35 6.81 3.13
C VAL A 93 5.61 6.91 2.27
N GLY A 94 5.93 8.12 1.81
CA GLY A 94 7.13 8.43 1.03
C GLY A 94 8.12 9.30 1.80
N TYR A 95 9.43 9.12 1.65
CA TYR A 95 10.43 10.01 2.25
C TYR A 95 11.77 9.99 1.49
N LYS A 96 12.53 11.09 1.48
CA LYS A 96 13.70 11.26 0.60
C LYS A 96 14.98 10.56 1.09
N LYS A 97 15.24 10.52 2.40
CA LYS A 97 16.33 9.80 3.08
C LYS A 97 15.90 9.59 4.55
N VAL A 98 16.40 8.52 5.19
CA VAL A 98 16.12 8.07 6.58
C VAL A 98 15.43 9.13 7.43
N ALA A 99 14.17 8.88 7.80
CA ALA A 99 13.37 9.78 8.62
C ALA A 99 13.92 9.80 10.06
N ILE A 100 15.01 10.53 10.29
CA ILE A 100 15.54 10.77 11.64
C ILE A 100 14.59 11.69 12.43
N MET A 101 13.70 12.42 11.73
CA MET A 101 12.67 13.26 12.36
C MET A 101 11.37 13.24 11.55
N ASN A 102 10.57 12.17 11.66
CA ASN A 102 9.10 12.07 11.46
C ASN A 102 8.36 12.81 10.32
N ALA A 103 9.02 13.48 9.38
CA ALA A 103 8.38 14.15 8.25
C ALA A 103 8.25 13.17 7.08
N GLY A 104 7.47 12.10 7.29
CA GLY A 104 6.99 11.28 6.18
C GLY A 104 6.12 12.14 5.26
N TYR A 105 6.44 12.17 3.98
CA TYR A 105 5.59 12.77 2.95
C TYR A 105 4.53 11.75 2.52
N THR A 106 3.27 12.07 2.74
CA THR A 106 2.16 11.36 2.10
C THR A 106 1.68 12.20 0.93
N SER A 107 1.60 11.62 -0.27
CA SER A 107 0.88 12.26 -1.38
C SER A 107 -0.51 12.69 -0.93
N LYS A 108 -1.06 13.73 -1.57
CA LYS A 108 -2.43 14.15 -1.30
C LYS A 108 -3.37 12.95 -1.48
N MET A 109 -4.24 12.74 -0.50
CA MET A 109 -5.17 11.60 -0.48
C MET A 109 -6.56 12.05 -0.92
N TYR A 110 -7.29 11.13 -1.54
CA TYR A 110 -8.69 11.30 -1.93
C TYR A 110 -9.54 10.13 -1.48
N LEU A 111 -10.82 10.40 -1.22
CA LEU A 111 -11.82 9.38 -0.90
C LEU A 111 -12.47 8.87 -2.20
N LYS A 112 -12.71 7.56 -2.28
CA LYS A 112 -13.45 6.97 -3.40
C LYS A 112 -14.96 7.27 -3.37
N LYS A 113 -15.49 7.71 -2.23
CA LYS A 113 -16.88 8.15 -2.10
C LYS A 113 -17.00 9.43 -1.28
N ASP A 114 -18.01 10.21 -1.58
CA ASP A 114 -18.32 11.42 -0.83
C ASP A 114 -18.84 11.08 0.58
N ILE A 115 -18.18 11.61 1.60
CA ILE A 115 -18.56 11.44 3.00
C ILE A 115 -18.82 12.83 3.58
N ARG A 116 -20.10 13.13 3.76
CA ARG A 116 -20.58 14.39 4.35
C ARG A 116 -21.21 14.16 5.71
N ASN A 117 -21.14 15.19 6.54
CA ASN A 117 -21.91 15.24 7.77
C ASN A 117 -23.40 15.49 7.47
N ASN A 118 -24.21 15.50 8.52
CA ASN A 118 -25.66 15.74 8.43
C ASN A 118 -26.03 17.13 7.88
N LYS A 119 -25.11 18.11 7.94
CA LYS A 119 -25.28 19.45 7.35
C LYS A 119 -24.80 19.53 5.90
N GLY A 120 -24.52 18.39 5.26
CA GLY A 120 -23.98 18.35 3.90
C GLY A 120 -22.55 18.88 3.76
N LYS A 121 -21.82 19.10 4.87
CA LYS A 121 -20.44 19.61 4.86
C LYS A 121 -19.42 18.47 4.99
N PRO A 122 -18.23 18.59 4.38
CA PRO A 122 -17.15 17.61 4.57
C PRO A 122 -16.65 17.62 6.02
N TYR A 123 -16.17 16.47 6.49
CA TYR A 123 -15.53 16.35 7.81
C TYR A 123 -14.14 16.98 7.78
N ARG A 124 -13.79 17.76 8.82
CA ARG A 124 -12.44 18.35 8.97
C ARG A 124 -11.41 17.25 9.21
N GLY A 125 -10.23 17.38 8.62
CA GLY A 125 -9.12 16.44 8.79
C GLY A 125 -9.24 15.12 8.00
N MET A 126 -10.31 14.94 7.22
CA MET A 126 -10.45 13.82 6.30
C MET A 126 -9.94 14.18 4.90
N PRO A 127 -9.42 13.21 4.13
CA PRO A 127 -9.24 13.37 2.69
C PRO A 127 -10.55 13.82 2.02
N LYS A 128 -10.45 14.60 0.94
CA LYS A 128 -11.63 15.05 0.19
C LYS A 128 -12.06 14.01 -0.84
N TYR A 129 -13.34 13.97 -1.15
CA TYR A 129 -13.83 13.35 -2.40
C TYR A 129 -13.73 14.38 -3.52
N ASP A 130 -13.27 13.96 -4.69
CA ASP A 130 -13.20 14.78 -5.90
C ASP A 130 -13.46 13.90 -7.13
N ALA A 131 -14.59 14.12 -7.81
CA ALA A 131 -15.01 13.31 -8.95
C ALA A 131 -14.13 13.53 -10.20
N ALA A 132 -13.42 14.66 -10.29
CA ALA A 132 -12.54 14.95 -11.42
C ALA A 132 -11.23 14.15 -11.35
N ILE A 133 -10.85 13.68 -10.16
CA ILE A 133 -9.57 13.01 -9.95
C ILE A 133 -9.77 11.51 -10.07
N LYS A 134 -9.28 10.98 -11.20
CA LYS A 134 -9.39 9.56 -11.53
C LYS A 134 -8.51 8.70 -10.61
N ASP A 135 -9.09 7.61 -10.16
CA ASP A 135 -8.40 6.56 -9.40
C ASP A 135 -7.65 5.63 -10.37
N SER A 136 -6.37 5.92 -10.59
CA SER A 136 -5.52 5.24 -11.58
C SER A 136 -5.27 3.76 -11.30
N PHE A 137 -5.54 3.26 -10.08
CA PHE A 137 -5.53 1.81 -9.82
C PHE A 137 -6.46 1.06 -10.79
N ASN A 138 -7.59 1.67 -11.14
CA ASN A 138 -8.57 1.07 -12.05
C ASN A 138 -8.14 1.14 -13.52
N SER A 139 -7.08 1.90 -13.86
CA SER A 139 -6.52 1.97 -15.21
C SER A 139 -5.67 0.74 -15.57
N TYR A 140 -5.27 -0.05 -14.57
CA TYR A 140 -4.51 -1.29 -14.77
C TYR A 140 -5.43 -2.47 -14.44
N ILE A 141 -5.84 -3.25 -15.43
CA ILE A 141 -6.80 -4.35 -15.26
C ILE A 141 -6.06 -5.67 -15.46
N TYR A 142 -6.16 -6.54 -14.47
CA TYR A 142 -5.59 -7.88 -14.54
C TYR A 142 -6.69 -8.89 -14.80
N GLU A 143 -6.70 -9.46 -16.01
CA GLU A 143 -7.72 -10.42 -16.42
C GLU A 143 -7.76 -11.63 -15.48
N GLY A 144 -8.98 -12.02 -15.10
CA GLY A 144 -9.22 -13.11 -14.15
C GLY A 144 -8.94 -12.77 -12.68
N TYR A 145 -8.45 -11.56 -12.36
CA TYR A 145 -8.22 -11.14 -10.97
C TYR A 145 -9.37 -10.31 -10.42
N ARG A 146 -9.78 -10.61 -9.18
CA ARG A 146 -10.73 -9.78 -8.43
C ARG A 146 -10.00 -8.72 -7.62
N ASN A 147 -10.39 -7.46 -7.78
CA ASN A 147 -9.85 -6.35 -7.00
C ASN A 147 -10.30 -6.43 -5.54
N VAL A 148 -9.35 -6.32 -4.61
CA VAL A 148 -9.58 -6.22 -3.17
C VAL A 148 -9.09 -4.87 -2.68
N SER A 149 -9.97 -4.13 -2.01
CA SER A 149 -9.66 -2.84 -1.43
C SER A 149 -10.25 -2.77 -0.03
N VAL A 150 -9.48 -2.24 0.92
CA VAL A 150 -9.92 -2.20 2.31
C VAL A 150 -10.31 -0.77 2.69
N PRO A 151 -11.58 -0.52 3.06
CA PRO A 151 -12.02 0.82 3.36
C PRO A 151 -11.45 1.29 4.71
N MET A 152 -10.95 2.53 4.74
CA MET A 152 -10.51 3.17 5.96
C MET A 152 -11.69 3.66 6.79
N HIS A 153 -11.70 3.38 8.09
CA HIS A 153 -12.73 3.85 9.02
C HIS A 153 -12.30 5.18 9.66
N PHE A 154 -13.01 6.24 9.33
CA PHE A 154 -12.76 7.61 9.81
C PHE A 154 -13.54 7.97 11.07
N GLY A 155 -14.31 7.03 11.62
CA GLY A 155 -15.12 7.23 12.80
C GLY A 155 -16.58 6.85 12.56
N SER A 156 -17.41 7.20 13.52
CA SER A 156 -18.85 6.99 13.46
C SER A 156 -19.55 8.25 13.94
N ASN A 157 -20.62 8.65 13.27
CA ASN A 157 -21.40 9.80 13.73
C ASN A 157 -22.20 9.42 15.00
N ARG A 158 -21.77 9.91 16.18
CA ARG A 158 -22.41 9.60 17.48
C ARG A 158 -23.74 10.34 17.70
N ARG A 159 -24.02 11.44 16.99
CA ARG A 159 -25.17 12.33 17.29
C ARG A 159 -26.56 11.74 17.01
N TYR A 160 -26.65 10.52 16.47
CA TYR A 160 -27.92 9.78 16.29
C TYR A 160 -28.16 8.70 17.35
N ALA A 161 -27.27 8.53 18.34
CA ALA A 161 -27.44 7.51 19.37
C ALA A 161 -28.34 7.96 20.54
N THR A 162 -28.73 9.24 20.61
CA THR A 162 -29.47 9.81 21.75
C THR A 162 -30.91 10.21 21.42
N GLY A 163 -31.34 10.18 20.16
CA GLY A 163 -32.69 10.58 19.75
C GLY A 163 -33.52 9.49 19.09
N GLU A 164 -32.90 8.39 18.65
CA GLU A 164 -33.62 7.25 18.09
C GLU A 164 -33.01 5.98 18.68
N LEU A 165 -33.78 5.26 19.48
CA LEU A 165 -33.48 3.90 19.92
C LEU A 165 -33.21 2.93 18.74
N PHE A 166 -33.41 3.37 17.48
CA PHE A 166 -33.37 2.55 16.27
C PHE A 166 -32.53 3.13 15.11
N SER A 167 -31.86 4.29 15.27
CA SER A 167 -30.97 4.83 14.23
C SER A 167 -29.69 4.03 14.12
N LYS A 168 -29.51 3.27 13.02
CA LYS A 168 -28.26 2.55 12.74
C LYS A 168 -27.09 3.54 12.68
N LYS A 169 -26.08 3.31 13.53
CA LYS A 169 -24.79 4.02 13.54
C LYS A 169 -24.19 4.08 12.13
N LYS A 170 -24.18 5.26 11.50
CA LYS A 170 -23.55 5.45 10.18
C LYS A 170 -22.03 5.44 10.33
N GLU A 171 -21.40 4.39 9.83
CA GLU A 171 -19.94 4.26 9.78
C GLU A 171 -19.35 5.12 8.66
N LEU A 172 -18.36 5.94 8.98
CA LEU A 172 -17.66 6.79 8.02
C LEU A 172 -16.50 5.99 7.43
N LYS A 173 -16.78 5.15 6.42
CA LYS A 173 -15.78 4.25 5.82
C LYS A 173 -15.57 4.54 4.35
N SER A 174 -14.35 4.78 3.85
CA SER A 174 -14.08 4.87 2.40
C SER A 174 -12.73 4.28 2.04
N VAL A 175 -12.62 3.73 0.84
CA VAL A 175 -11.31 3.46 0.22
C VAL A 175 -10.63 4.80 -0.05
N ILE A 176 -9.30 4.82 0.16
CA ILE A 176 -8.45 5.97 -0.17
C ILE A 176 -7.61 5.65 -1.40
N TYR A 177 -7.23 6.70 -2.12
CA TYR A 177 -6.24 6.66 -3.19
C TYR A 177 -5.43 7.95 -3.17
N TYR A 178 -4.32 7.96 -3.89
CA TYR A 178 -3.29 8.98 -3.79
C TYR A 178 -3.18 9.79 -5.07
N ASP A 179 -2.77 11.05 -4.94
CA ASP A 179 -2.24 11.79 -6.07
C ASP A 179 -0.87 11.27 -6.48
N THR A 180 -0.45 11.66 -7.68
CA THR A 180 0.94 11.46 -8.13
C THR A 180 1.92 12.24 -7.23
N THR A 181 3.16 11.77 -7.16
CA THR A 181 4.23 12.49 -6.44
C THR A 181 5.32 12.98 -7.39
N ASN A 182 5.77 14.21 -7.18
CA ASN A 182 6.87 14.82 -7.94
C ASN A 182 8.25 14.57 -7.28
N MET A 183 8.35 13.61 -6.36
CA MET A 183 9.61 13.28 -5.70
C MET A 183 10.57 12.58 -6.67
N LYS A 184 11.71 13.21 -6.95
CA LYS A 184 12.74 12.65 -7.85
C LYS A 184 13.38 11.36 -7.33
N ARG A 185 13.66 11.29 -6.02
CA ARG A 185 14.26 10.14 -5.34
C ARG A 185 13.65 10.01 -3.95
N PHE A 186 13.11 8.84 -3.62
CA PHE A 186 12.45 8.62 -2.36
C PHE A 186 12.33 7.12 -2.04
N THR A 187 12.17 6.81 -0.77
CA THR A 187 11.70 5.51 -0.30
C THR A 187 10.18 5.54 -0.22
N ALA A 188 9.53 4.55 -0.81
CA ALA A 188 8.10 4.28 -0.69
C ALA A 188 7.90 3.11 0.27
N GLU A 189 7.20 3.35 1.38
CA GLU A 189 6.65 2.31 2.24
C GLU A 189 5.18 2.14 1.91
N ILE A 190 4.85 0.97 1.38
CA ILE A 190 3.54 0.65 0.84
C ILE A 190 2.99 -0.51 1.66
N TYR A 191 1.78 -0.32 2.18
CA TYR A 191 1.11 -1.28 3.05
C TYR A 191 -0.06 -1.87 2.30
N PHE A 192 -0.07 -3.19 2.19
CA PHE A 192 -1.18 -3.97 1.69
C PHE A 192 -1.87 -4.66 2.86
N VAL A 193 -3.18 -4.85 2.75
CA VAL A 193 -3.96 -5.63 3.68
C VAL A 193 -4.55 -6.79 2.91
N ILE A 194 -4.18 -8.00 3.31
CA ILE A 194 -4.63 -9.25 2.68
C ILE A 194 -5.45 -10.06 3.68
N ASP A 195 -6.32 -10.93 3.18
CA ASP A 195 -7.04 -11.86 4.04
C ASP A 195 -6.11 -13.03 4.42
N GLY A 196 -5.78 -13.14 5.70
CA GLY A 196 -4.87 -14.15 6.25
C GLY A 196 -5.57 -15.44 6.64
N VAL A 197 -6.46 -15.94 5.78
CA VAL A 197 -6.83 -17.35 5.86
C VAL A 197 -5.54 -18.16 5.68
N ASN A 198 -5.25 -19.06 6.64
CA ASN A 198 -4.04 -19.88 6.85
C ASN A 198 -3.64 -20.75 5.64
N GLU A 199 -3.43 -20.11 4.50
CA GLU A 199 -3.03 -20.72 3.26
C GLU A 199 -1.78 -20.01 2.78
N LYS A 200 -0.80 -20.82 2.39
CA LYS A 200 0.39 -20.37 1.67
C LYS A 200 -0.05 -19.52 0.46
N ARG A 201 0.41 -18.27 0.41
CA ARG A 201 0.09 -17.31 -0.65
C ARG A 201 1.27 -17.16 -1.60
N ASP A 202 0.98 -17.03 -2.89
CA ASP A 202 1.97 -16.73 -3.91
C ASP A 202 1.78 -15.29 -4.35
N LEU A 203 2.52 -14.41 -3.66
CA LEU A 203 2.37 -12.97 -3.76
C LEU A 203 3.40 -12.37 -4.71
N GLU A 204 2.93 -11.47 -5.59
CA GLU A 204 3.77 -10.75 -6.54
C GLU A 204 3.48 -9.25 -6.47
N LEU A 205 4.53 -8.44 -6.34
CA LEU A 205 4.45 -6.99 -6.32
C LEU A 205 4.59 -6.44 -7.74
N TYR A 206 3.64 -5.60 -8.14
CA TYR A 206 3.59 -4.98 -9.46
C TYR A 206 3.54 -3.46 -9.38
N TYR A 207 4.00 -2.81 -10.44
CA TYR A 207 3.76 -1.40 -10.75
C TYR A 207 3.15 -1.28 -12.15
N GLY A 208 1.89 -0.85 -12.23
CA GLY A 208 1.13 -0.89 -13.47
C GLY A 208 0.94 -2.34 -13.91
N TYR A 209 1.57 -2.73 -15.03
CA TYR A 209 1.66 -4.12 -15.49
C TYR A 209 3.05 -4.75 -15.31
N GLN A 210 4.02 -3.98 -14.80
CA GLN A 210 5.40 -4.44 -14.67
C GLN A 210 5.59 -5.20 -13.35
N LEU A 211 6.09 -6.44 -13.44
CA LEU A 211 6.48 -7.21 -12.26
C LEU A 211 7.72 -6.56 -11.63
N ILE A 212 7.61 -6.25 -10.34
CA ILE A 212 8.71 -5.73 -9.53
C ILE A 212 9.44 -6.85 -8.82
N SER A 213 8.70 -7.75 -8.17
CA SER A 213 9.29 -8.89 -7.47
C SER A 213 8.25 -9.94 -7.11
N LYS A 214 8.69 -11.21 -7.07
CA LYS A 214 7.95 -12.30 -6.44
C LYS A 214 8.29 -12.34 -4.96
N LEU A 215 7.31 -12.16 -4.10
CA LEU A 215 7.54 -12.00 -2.65
C LEU A 215 7.65 -13.35 -1.92
N GLY A 216 7.41 -14.45 -2.64
CA GLY A 216 7.39 -15.80 -2.07
C GLY A 216 6.24 -15.98 -1.08
N SER A 217 6.26 -17.12 -0.39
CA SER A 217 5.19 -17.47 0.54
C SER A 217 5.38 -16.81 1.90
N ILE A 218 4.51 -15.83 2.18
CA ILE A 218 4.35 -15.25 3.51
C ILE A 218 3.39 -16.18 4.27
N LYS A 219 3.83 -16.70 5.43
CA LYS A 219 3.06 -17.60 6.30
C LYS A 219 2.03 -16.82 7.11
#